data_AF-A0A2P6PM10-F1
#
_entry.id   AF-A0A2P6PM10-F1
#
_cell.length_a   1.000
_cell.length_b   1.000
_cell.length_c   1.000
_cell.angle_alpha   90.00
_cell.angle_beta   90.00
_cell.angle_gamma   90.00
#
_symmetry.space_group_name_H-M   'P 1'
#
loop_
_entity.id
_entity.type
_entity.pdbx_description
1 polymer ?
#
loop_
_entity_poly.entity_id
_entity_poly.type
_entity_poly.pdbx_seq_one_letter_code
_entity_poly.pdbx_strand_id
1 'polypeptide(L)' 'MEGKFFIATSLLEPQLEQILDEHRPHCLVADAFFPFATDVAAKFGIPRLYFHGTGFFPLCASLSVMIYQPNRKLSTDS' A
#
# COMPACT_ATOMS: atom_id res chain seq x y z
N MET A 1 -0.35 -6.19 9.05
CA MET A 1 1.07 -6.09 8.61
C MET A 1 1.91 -5.90 9.86
N GLU A 2 2.51 -6.97 10.39
CA GLU A 2 3.23 -6.95 11.67
C GLU A 2 4.74 -6.96 11.44
N GLY A 3 5.26 -5.93 10.77
CA GLY A 3 6.69 -5.77 10.55
C GLY A 3 7.15 -4.42 11.08
N LYS A 4 8.33 -4.39 11.74
CA LYS A 4 8.96 -3.13 12.22
C LYS A 4 9.01 -2.05 11.13
N PHE A 5 9.22 -2.46 9.89
CA PHE A 5 9.20 -1.58 8.73
C PHE A 5 7.83 -0.89 8.53
N PHE A 6 6.72 -1.63 8.57
CA PHE A 6 5.37 -1.07 8.40
C PHE A 6 4.96 -0.15 9.55
N ILE A 7 5.39 -0.48 10.77
CA ILE A 7 5.19 0.41 11.92
C ILE A 7 5.99 1.70 11.71
N ALA A 8 7.24 1.61 11.27
CA ALA A 8 8.05 2.79 10.99
C ALA A 8 7.45 3.65 9.86
N THR A 9 6.89 3.04 8.80
CA THR A 9 6.24 3.81 7.73
C THR A 9 4.98 4.51 8.22
N SER A 10 4.16 3.90 9.09
CA SER A 10 2.96 4.57 9.63
C SER A 10 3.26 5.79 10.51
N LEU A 11 4.45 5.86 11.10
CA LEU A 11 4.87 7.05 11.87
C LEU A 11 5.07 8.30 10.99
N LEU A 12 5.10 8.14 9.66
CA LEU A 12 5.20 9.25 8.70
C LEU A 12 3.85 9.92 8.38
N GLU A 13 2.74 9.34 8.87
CA GLU A 13 1.38 9.82 8.58
C GLU A 13 1.17 11.31 8.95
N PRO A 14 1.58 11.80 10.15
CA PRO A 14 1.36 13.19 10.52
C PRO A 14 2.12 14.18 9.63
N GLN A 15 3.34 13.84 9.20
CA GLN A 15 4.14 14.70 8.33
C GLN A 15 3.56 14.76 6.92
N LEU A 16 3.03 13.63 6.41
CA LEU A 16 2.32 13.62 5.14
C LEU A 16 1.07 14.51 5.19
N GLU A 17 0.29 14.42 6.27
CA GLU A 17 -0.91 15.24 6.47
C GLU A 17 -0.57 16.74 6.44
N GLN A 18 0.46 17.15 7.17
CA GLN A 18 0.93 18.54 7.19
C GLN A 18 1.35 19.03 5.79
N ILE A 19 2.13 18.24 5.04
CA ILE A 19 2.61 18.64 3.71
C ILE A 19 1.45 18.77 2.73
N LEU A 20 0.45 17.87 2.78
CA LEU A 20 -0.71 17.92 1.90
C LEU A 20 -1.62 19.12 2.19
N ASP A 21 -1.78 19.48 3.47
CA ASP A 21 -2.53 20.68 3.86
C ASP A 21 -1.86 21.96 3.36
N GLU A 22 -0.53 22.05 3.53
CA GLU A 22 0.25 23.22 3.13
C GLU A 22 0.33 23.39 1.60
N HIS A 23 0.64 22.32 0.86
CA HIS A 23 0.99 22.42 -0.56
C HIS A 23 -0.18 22.15 -1.50
N ARG A 24 -1.25 21.48 -1.03
CA ARG A 24 -2.47 21.21 -1.80
C ARG A 24 -2.20 20.69 -3.25
N PRO A 25 -1.38 19.65 -3.45
CA PRO A 25 -1.07 19.16 -4.79
C PRO A 25 -2.30 18.59 -5.51
N HIS A 26 -2.27 18.55 -6.84
CA HIS A 26 -3.36 17.98 -7.65
C HIS A 26 -3.51 16.46 -7.50
N CYS A 27 -2.44 15.75 -7.10
CA CYS A 27 -2.42 14.30 -6.92
C CYS A 27 -1.24 13.89 -6.03
N LEU A 28 -1.43 12.78 -5.30
CA LEU A 28 -0.38 12.10 -4.55
C LEU A 28 -0.04 10.76 -5.23
N VAL A 29 1.21 10.52 -5.58
CA VAL A 29 1.69 9.18 -5.93
C VAL A 29 2.35 8.59 -4.68
N ALA A 30 1.81 7.50 -4.15
CA ALA A 30 2.31 6.89 -2.92
C ALA A 30 2.54 5.39 -3.10
N ASP A 31 3.62 4.92 -2.50
CA ASP A 31 4.04 3.51 -2.52
C ASP A 31 3.05 2.58 -1.81
N ALA A 32 3.09 1.30 -2.17
CA ALA A 32 2.29 0.23 -1.58
C ALA A 32 2.43 0.11 -0.06
N PHE A 33 3.59 0.44 0.47
CA PHE A 33 3.90 0.38 1.89
C PHE A 33 3.33 1.54 2.73
N PHE A 34 2.65 2.50 2.09
CA PHE A 34 1.91 3.58 2.75
C PHE A 34 0.39 3.40 2.56
N PRO A 35 -0.24 2.40 3.20
CA PRO A 35 -1.68 2.22 3.10
C PRO A 35 -2.46 3.43 3.65
N PHE A 36 -1.94 4.08 4.70
CA PHE A 36 -2.54 5.28 5.31
C PHE A 36 -2.64 6.48 4.37
N ALA A 37 -1.79 6.55 3.33
CA ALA A 37 -1.71 7.70 2.44
C ALA A 37 -3.01 7.94 1.64
N THR A 38 -3.83 6.90 1.42
CA THR A 38 -5.14 7.05 0.79
C THR A 38 -6.07 7.90 1.66
N ASP A 39 -6.15 7.58 2.95
CA ASP A 39 -7.06 8.25 3.88
C ASP A 39 -6.59 9.68 4.17
N VAL A 40 -5.29 9.90 4.33
CA VAL A 40 -4.72 11.24 4.50
C VAL A 40 -5.00 12.12 3.28
N ALA A 41 -4.77 11.63 2.06
CA ALA A 41 -5.05 12.41 0.85
C ALA A 41 -6.56 12.71 0.68
N ALA A 42 -7.42 11.76 1.06
CA ALA A 42 -8.86 11.92 1.01
C ALA A 42 -9.38 13.05 1.91
N LYS A 43 -8.77 13.28 3.10
CA LYS A 43 -9.12 14.41 3.98
C LYS A 43 -9.07 15.77 3.27
N PHE A 44 -8.16 15.90 2.31
CA PHE A 44 -7.94 17.14 1.55
C PHE A 44 -8.59 17.13 0.17
N GLY A 45 -9.29 16.06 -0.22
CA GLY A 45 -9.86 15.88 -1.55
C GLY A 45 -8.80 15.65 -2.64
N ILE A 46 -7.61 15.16 -2.27
CA ILE A 46 -6.50 14.91 -3.20
C ILE A 46 -6.57 13.45 -3.67
N PRO A 47 -6.64 13.18 -4.99
CA PRO A 47 -6.61 11.82 -5.50
C PRO A 47 -5.24 11.19 -5.27
N ARG A 48 -5.22 9.93 -4.82
CA ARG A 48 -3.99 9.15 -4.61
C ARG A 48 -3.84 8.05 -5.67
N LEU A 49 -2.69 8.03 -6.34
CA LEU A 49 -2.25 6.94 -7.20
C LEU A 49 -1.37 5.97 -6.41
N TYR A 50 -1.60 4.68 -6.65
CA TYR A 50 -0.92 3.59 -5.97
C TYR A 50 0.28 3.11 -6.81
N PHE A 51 1.45 3.01 -6.20
CA PHE A 51 2.67 2.54 -6.88
C PHE A 51 3.25 1.31 -6.17
N HIS A 52 3.32 0.17 -6.86
CA HIS A 52 3.90 -1.07 -6.33
C HIS A 52 5.38 -1.28 -6.69
N GLY A 53 5.90 -0.58 -7.71
CA GLY A 53 7.23 -0.81 -8.28
C GLY A 53 7.40 -2.15 -9.04
N THR A 54 6.54 -3.14 -8.78
CA THR A 54 6.52 -4.42 -9.47
C THR A 54 5.72 -4.34 -10.78
N GLY A 55 6.07 -5.19 -11.75
CA GLY A 55 5.33 -5.29 -13.02
C GLY A 55 3.95 -5.95 -12.87
N PHE A 56 3.18 -5.98 -13.96
CA PHE A 56 1.83 -6.54 -13.96
C PHE A 56 1.78 -8.02 -13.58
N PHE A 57 2.68 -8.83 -14.17
CA PHE A 57 2.74 -10.27 -13.90
C PHE A 57 2.93 -10.61 -12.41
N PRO A 58 3.96 -10.12 -11.70
CA PRO A 58 4.13 -10.44 -10.28
C PRO A 58 2.95 -9.95 -9.43
N LEU A 59 2.36 -8.78 -9.75
CA LEU A 59 1.19 -8.29 -9.03
C LEU A 59 -0.01 -9.24 -9.16
N CYS A 60 -0.34 -9.68 -10.38
CA CYS A 60 -1.41 -10.64 -10.62
C CYS A 60 -1.13 -12.01 -9.99
N ALA A 61 0.11 -12.49 -10.09
CA ALA A 61 0.50 -13.77 -9.49
C ALA A 61 0.36 -13.73 -7.96
N SER A 62 0.87 -12.69 -7.30
CA SER A 62 0.76 -12.52 -5.84
C SER A 62 -0.70 -12.43 -5.41
N LEU A 63 -1.53 -11.67 -6.12
CA LEU A 63 -2.96 -11.55 -5.83
C LEU A 63 -3.70 -12.89 -6.00
N SER A 64 -3.40 -13.64 -7.07
CA SER A 64 -3.99 -14.95 -7.33
C SER A 64 -3.67 -15.95 -6.22
N VAL A 65 -2.39 -16.02 -5.78
CA VAL A 65 -1.99 -16.89 -4.67
C VAL A 65 -2.69 -16.49 -3.38
N MET A 66 -2.80 -15.18 -3.10
CA MET A 66 -3.46 -14.67 -1.89
C MET A 66 -4.95 -15.04 -1.84
N ILE A 67 -5.67 -14.88 -2.96
CA ILE A 67 -7.12 -15.11 -3.04
C ILE A 67 -7.44 -16.62 -3.08
N TYR A 68 -6.79 -17.38 -3.95
CA TYR A 68 -7.16 -18.77 -4.21
C TYR A 68 -6.48 -19.77 -3.27
N GLN A 69 -5.40 -19.35 -2.58
CA GLN A 69 -4.65 -20.16 -1.62
C GLN A 69 -4.41 -21.60 -2.14
N PRO A 70 -3.87 -21.77 -3.36
CA PRO A 70 -3.76 -23.08 -4.00
C PRO A 70 -2.91 -24.07 -3.19
N ASN A 71 -1.99 -23.56 -2.37
CA ASN A 71 -1.18 -24.32 -1.44
C ASN A 71 -2.00 -25.07 -0.36
N ARG A 72 -3.20 -24.63 0.00
CA ARG A 72 -4.04 -25.30 1.01
C ARG A 72 -4.61 -26.63 0.55
N LYS A 73 -4.68 -26.88 -0.76
CA LYS A 73 -5.22 -28.12 -1.34
C LYS A 73 -4.16 -29.20 -1.55
N LEU A 74 -2.90 -28.88 -1.25
CA LEU A 74 -1.79 -29.80 -1.41
C LEU A 74 -1.59 -30.54 -0.10
N SER A 75 -1.58 -31.87 -0.14
CA SER A 75 -0.98 -32.67 0.92
C SER A 75 0.51 -32.34 0.98
N THR A 76 1.04 -32.08 2.16
CA THR A 76 2.48 -32.06 2.36
C THR A 76 3.01 -33.47 2.14
N ASP A 77 3.78 -33.66 1.08
CA ASP A 77 4.58 -34.88 0.91
C ASP A 77 5.70 -34.83 1.95
N SER A 78 5.52 -35.56 3.05
CA SER A 78 6.53 -35.85 4.06
C SER A 78 7.31 -37.10 3.70
#